data_AF-A0A292RME7-F1
#
_entry.id   AF-A0A292RME7-F1
#
_cell.length_a   1.000
_cell.length_b   1.000
_cell.length_c   1.000
_cell.angle_alpha   90.00
_cell.angle_beta   90.00
_cell.angle_gamma   90.00
#
_symmetry.space_group_name_H-M   'P 1'
#
loop_
_entity.id
_entity.type
_entity.pdbx_description
1 polymer ?
#
loop_
_entity_poly.entity_id
_entity_poly.type
_entity_poly.pdbx_seq_one_letter_code
_entity_poly.pdbx_strand_id
1 'polypeptide(L)'
;MNKNIAEIIDALTAHEDTSSIQVLEELGTNSPDNEIREYTSRALVKKNLHDSLKVVIINQGKGINDLSPAVAMSTINEILSLKDKSEVIKILDDTINMHSDEAVKENARSVKSLLALS
;
A
#
# COMPACT_ATOMS: atom_id res chain seq x y z
N MET A 1 15.70 10.71 2.42
CA MET A 1 15.31 9.81 3.53
C MET A 1 16.50 9.55 4.43
N ASN A 2 16.30 9.51 5.75
CA ASN A 2 17.34 9.08 6.68
C ASN A 2 17.70 7.61 6.42
N LYS A 3 18.99 7.32 6.17
CA LYS A 3 19.48 5.98 5.83
C LYS A 3 19.08 4.92 6.86
N ASN A 4 19.10 5.26 8.14
CA ASN A 4 18.72 4.34 9.21
C ASN A 4 17.23 3.98 9.15
N ILE A 5 16.37 4.93 8.74
CA ILE A 5 14.93 4.70 8.60
C ILE A 5 14.66 3.77 7.41
N ALA A 6 15.37 3.98 6.30
CA ALA A 6 15.28 3.11 5.13
C ALA A 6 15.65 1.66 5.48
N GLU A 7 16.78 1.48 6.18
CA GLU A 7 17.26 0.16 6.62
C GLU A 7 16.28 -0.55 7.56
N ILE A 8 15.61 0.20 8.45
CA ILE A 8 14.58 -0.35 9.33
C ILE A 8 13.37 -0.81 8.51
N ILE A 9 12.88 0.01 7.57
CA ILE A 9 11.74 -0.35 6.72
C ILE A 9 12.08 -1.57 5.85
N ASP A 10 13.28 -1.63 5.29
CA ASP A 10 13.74 -2.78 4.50
C ASP A 10 13.83 -4.06 5.34
N ALA A 11 14.37 -3.97 6.56
CA ALA A 11 14.39 -5.09 7.49
C ALA A 11 12.98 -5.58 7.81
N LEU A 12 12.06 -4.67 8.16
CA LEU A 12 10.65 -4.99 8.42
C LEU A 12 9.96 -5.59 7.18
N THR A 13 10.36 -5.21 5.97
CA THR A 13 9.79 -5.76 4.72
C THR A 13 10.10 -7.25 4.57
N ALA A 14 11.28 -7.70 4.99
CA ALA A 14 11.72 -9.09 4.86
C ALA A 14 11.02 -10.08 5.81
N HIS A 15 10.34 -9.60 6.86
CA HIS A 15 9.69 -10.43 7.86
C HIS A 15 8.23 -10.73 7.52
N GLU A 16 7.75 -11.98 7.58
CA GLU A 16 6.34 -12.27 7.23
C GLU A 16 5.34 -12.11 8.39
N ASP A 17 5.80 -11.71 9.58
CA ASP A 17 4.96 -11.65 10.77
C ASP A 17 4.08 -10.40 10.83
N THR A 18 2.96 -10.54 11.53
CA THR A 18 1.97 -9.47 11.74
C THR A 18 2.56 -8.26 12.47
N SER A 19 3.53 -8.43 13.37
CA SER A 19 4.14 -7.32 14.09
C SER A 19 4.93 -6.39 13.16
N SER A 20 5.60 -6.95 12.15
CA SER A 20 6.26 -6.16 11.11
C SER A 20 5.27 -5.28 10.33
N ILE A 21 4.09 -5.82 10.02
CA ILE A 21 3.01 -5.09 9.33
C ILE A 21 2.47 -3.98 10.23
N GLN A 22 2.22 -4.27 11.51
CA GLN A 22 1.73 -3.29 12.48
C GLN A 22 2.70 -2.11 12.64
N VAL A 23 4.01 -2.37 12.74
CA VAL A 23 5.00 -1.29 12.86
C VAL A 23 5.02 -0.42 11.59
N LEU A 24 5.01 -1.05 10.41
CA LEU A 24 4.95 -0.32 9.14
C LEU A 24 3.65 0.48 9.04
N GLU A 25 2.52 -0.06 9.45
CA GLU A 25 1.25 0.67 9.45
C GLU A 25 1.26 1.84 10.43
N GLU A 26 1.50 1.58 11.72
CA GLU A 26 1.33 2.54 12.80
C GLU A 26 2.32 3.69 12.73
N LEU A 27 3.59 3.40 12.43
CA LEU A 27 4.67 4.39 12.43
C LEU A 27 5.04 4.86 11.03
N GLY A 28 5.00 3.96 10.04
CA GLY A 28 5.41 4.26 8.68
C GLY A 28 4.31 4.99 7.90
N THR A 29 3.14 4.35 7.71
CA THR A 29 2.06 4.92 6.89
C THR A 29 1.32 6.07 7.55
N ASN A 30 1.45 6.27 8.86
CA ASN A 30 0.91 7.46 9.55
C ASN A 30 1.96 8.56 9.76
N SER A 31 3.16 8.40 9.20
CA SER A 31 4.23 9.39 9.38
C SER A 31 3.81 10.76 8.83
N PRO A 32 4.15 11.87 9.52
CA PRO A 32 3.97 13.21 8.95
C PRO A 32 4.87 13.46 7.74
N ASP A 33 5.93 12.66 7.57
CA ASP A 33 6.85 12.74 6.44
C ASP A 33 6.36 11.88 5.26
N ASN A 34 6.08 12.54 4.14
CA ASN A 34 5.64 11.90 2.90
C ASN A 34 6.65 10.86 2.39
N GLU A 35 7.95 11.11 2.55
CA GLU A 35 9.00 10.21 2.06
C GLU A 35 9.00 8.88 2.85
N ILE A 36 8.74 8.96 4.16
CA ILE A 36 8.57 7.77 5.01
C ILE A 36 7.32 6.99 4.61
N ARG A 37 6.19 7.68 4.39
CA ARG A 37 4.95 7.03 3.94
C ARG A 37 5.10 6.37 2.58
N GLU A 38 5.83 7.01 1.66
CA GLU A 38 6.13 6.46 0.34
C GLU A 38 6.93 5.16 0.44
N TYR A 39 8.03 5.17 1.20
CA TYR A 39 8.88 3.99 1.34
C TYR A 39 8.15 2.84 2.05
N THR A 40 7.38 3.17 3.09
CA THR A 40 6.58 2.22 3.85
C THR A 40 5.46 1.61 3.00
N SER A 41 4.75 2.41 2.20
CA SER A 41 3.67 1.90 1.35
C SER A 41 4.21 0.91 0.32
N ARG A 42 5.37 1.20 -0.29
CA ARG A 42 6.05 0.26 -1.18
C ARG A 42 6.52 -1.00 -0.47
N ALA A 43 7.05 -0.86 0.74
CA ALA A 43 7.40 -2.00 1.58
C ALA A 43 6.20 -2.94 1.80
N LEU A 44 5.06 -2.40 2.25
CA LEU A 44 3.83 -3.16 2.48
C LEU A 44 3.30 -3.86 1.21
N VAL A 45 3.41 -3.22 0.05
CA VAL A 45 3.10 -3.84 -1.24
C VAL A 45 4.05 -4.99 -1.54
N LYS A 46 5.36 -4.81 -1.38
CA LYS A 46 6.38 -5.83 -1.66
C LYS A 46 6.25 -7.08 -0.79
N LYS A 47 5.74 -6.95 0.44
CA LYS A 47 5.43 -8.13 1.29
C LYS A 47 4.41 -9.05 0.61
N ASN A 48 3.49 -8.47 -0.16
CA ASN A 48 2.43 -9.16 -0.88
C ASN A 48 1.61 -10.13 0.01
N LEU A 49 1.42 -9.76 1.28
CA LEU A 49 0.57 -10.47 2.24
C LEU A 49 -0.81 -9.82 2.28
N HIS A 50 -1.87 -10.59 2.51
CA HIS A 50 -3.24 -10.07 2.54
C HIS A 50 -3.38 -8.85 3.47
N ASP A 51 -2.92 -8.97 4.71
CA ASP A 51 -3.04 -7.90 5.70
C ASP A 51 -2.18 -6.68 5.35
N SER A 52 -0.99 -6.87 4.76
CA SER A 52 -0.14 -5.74 4.35
C SER A 52 -0.75 -4.97 3.17
N LEU A 53 -1.33 -5.68 2.21
CA LEU A 53 -2.01 -5.10 1.05
C LEU A 53 -3.28 -4.34 1.46
N LYS A 54 -4.04 -4.87 2.43
CA LYS A 54 -5.21 -4.16 2.95
C LYS A 54 -4.84 -2.79 3.50
N VAL A 55 -3.73 -2.66 4.22
CA VAL A 55 -3.30 -1.36 4.79
C VAL A 55 -3.22 -0.26 3.72
N VAL A 56 -2.70 -0.60 2.54
CA VAL A 56 -2.41 0.36 1.45
C VAL A 56 -3.51 0.46 0.39
N ILE A 57 -4.51 -0.43 0.41
CA ILE A 57 -5.62 -0.43 -0.57
C ILE A 57 -6.90 0.14 0.03
N ILE A 58 -7.25 -0.21 1.27
CA ILE A 58 -8.59 0.07 1.82
C ILE A 58 -8.65 1.32 2.69
N ASN A 59 -7.52 1.72 3.28
CA ASN A 59 -7.52 2.80 4.25
C ASN A 59 -7.43 4.17 3.57
N GLN A 60 -8.37 5.06 3.90
CA GLN A 60 -8.31 6.46 3.49
C GLN A 60 -7.07 7.14 4.08
N GLY A 61 -6.36 7.92 3.27
CA GLY A 61 -5.16 8.63 3.68
C GLY A 61 -3.87 7.79 3.67
N LYS A 62 -3.92 6.54 3.19
CA LYS A 62 -2.75 5.65 3.06
C LYS A 62 -2.65 5.04 1.66
N GLY A 63 -1.44 4.65 1.27
CA GLY A 63 -1.21 3.87 0.04
C GLY A 63 -1.85 4.52 -1.18
N ILE A 64 -2.69 3.78 -1.92
CA ILE A 64 -3.36 4.29 -3.13
C ILE A 64 -4.36 5.44 -2.83
N ASN A 65 -4.75 5.61 -1.56
CA ASN A 65 -5.64 6.66 -1.08
C ASN A 65 -4.89 7.74 -0.25
N ASP A 66 -3.56 7.80 -0.33
CA ASP A 66 -2.78 8.81 0.39
C ASP A 66 -3.14 10.23 -0.07
N LEU A 67 -3.12 11.17 0.86
CA LEU A 67 -3.39 12.58 0.57
C LEU A 67 -2.30 13.22 -0.30
N SER A 68 -1.09 12.65 -0.30
CA SER A 68 0.01 13.03 -1.17
C SER A 68 -0.06 12.26 -2.49
N PRO A 69 -0.25 12.93 -3.65
CA PRO A 69 -0.31 12.26 -4.94
C PRO A 69 0.97 11.48 -5.27
N ALA A 70 2.13 11.94 -4.77
CA ALA A 70 3.40 11.24 -4.95
C ALA A 70 3.41 9.87 -4.24
N VAL A 71 2.90 9.81 -3.01
CA VAL A 71 2.81 8.56 -2.23
C VAL A 71 1.81 7.60 -2.88
N ALA A 72 0.64 8.10 -3.27
CA ALA A 72 -0.38 7.32 -3.96
C ALA A 72 0.15 6.72 -5.27
N MET A 73 0.76 7.54 -6.13
CA MET A 73 1.31 7.06 -7.40
C MET A 73 2.47 6.08 -7.21
N SER A 74 3.34 6.29 -6.22
CA SER A 74 4.43 5.36 -5.90
C SER A 74 3.89 4.00 -5.46
N THR A 75 2.82 3.99 -4.65
CA THR A 75 2.13 2.76 -4.24
C THR A 75 1.50 2.04 -5.43
N ILE A 76 0.82 2.78 -6.32
CA ILE A 76 0.21 2.21 -7.55
C ILE A 76 1.29 1.58 -8.43
N ASN A 77 2.41 2.28 -8.67
CA ASN A 77 3.50 1.75 -9.49
C ASN A 77 4.11 0.47 -8.90
N GLU A 78 4.24 0.39 -7.58
CA GLU A 78 4.72 -0.83 -6.91
C GLU A 78 3.69 -1.97 -7.02
N ILE A 79 2.38 -1.67 -6.96
CA ILE A 79 1.34 -2.69 -7.21
C ILE A 79 1.42 -3.22 -8.64
N LEU A 80 1.59 -2.32 -9.63
CA LEU A 80 1.73 -2.71 -11.04
C LEU A 80 2.99 -3.55 -11.30
N SER A 81 4.05 -3.37 -10.51
CA SER A 81 5.30 -4.12 -10.65
C SER A 81 5.28 -5.51 -10.02
N LEU A 82 4.26 -5.85 -9.21
CA LEU A 82 4.16 -7.16 -8.57
C LEU A 82 4.13 -8.30 -9.60
N LYS A 83 4.87 -9.37 -9.30
CA LYS A 83 4.86 -10.60 -10.12
C LYS A 83 3.53 -11.34 -10.00
N ASP A 84 3.04 -11.48 -8.78
CA ASP A 84 1.73 -12.05 -8.48
C ASP A 84 0.79 -10.94 -7.97
N LYS A 85 -0.29 -10.72 -8.72
CA LYS A 85 -1.28 -9.68 -8.48
C LYS A 85 -2.62 -10.26 -7.98
N SER A 86 -2.72 -11.58 -7.77
CA SER A 86 -4.02 -12.22 -7.48
C SER A 86 -4.66 -11.66 -6.21
N GLU A 87 -3.88 -11.49 -5.16
CA GLU A 87 -4.39 -11.01 -3.86
C GLU A 87 -4.77 -9.52 -3.93
N VAL A 88 -4.01 -8.72 -4.66
CA VAL A 88 -4.36 -7.32 -4.93
C VAL A 88 -5.70 -7.22 -5.66
N ILE A 89 -5.89 -8.00 -6.73
CA ILE A 89 -7.14 -7.99 -7.51
C ILE A 89 -8.33 -8.35 -6.62
N LYS A 90 -8.18 -9.37 -5.77
CA LYS A 90 -9.21 -9.77 -4.81
C LYS A 90 -9.56 -8.65 -3.84
N ILE A 91 -8.56 -8.02 -3.21
CA ILE A 91 -8.79 -6.91 -2.26
C ILE A 91 -9.43 -5.71 -2.96
N LEU A 92 -9.00 -5.39 -4.19
CA LEU A 92 -9.61 -4.32 -4.98
C LEU A 92 -11.09 -4.63 -5.27
N ASP A 93 -11.42 -5.86 -5.64
CA ASP A 93 -12.81 -6.28 -5.87
C ASP A 93 -13.66 -6.19 -4.61
N ASP A 94 -13.16 -6.68 -3.48
CA ASP A 94 -13.84 -6.55 -2.20
C ASP A 94 -14.04 -5.07 -1.84
N THR A 95 -13.02 -4.23 -2.06
CA THR A 95 -13.07 -2.78 -1.78
C THR A 95 -14.13 -2.09 -2.64
N ILE A 96 -14.15 -2.37 -3.95
CA ILE A 96 -15.10 -1.77 -4.90
C ILE A 96 -16.55 -2.13 -4.53
N ASN A 97 -16.79 -3.34 -4.04
CA ASN A 97 -18.13 -3.84 -3.76
C ASN A 97 -18.61 -3.54 -2.33
N MET A 98 -17.70 -3.48 -1.36
CA MET A 98 -18.04 -3.50 0.07
C MET A 98 -17.63 -2.25 0.85
N HIS A 99 -16.67 -1.45 0.36
CA HIS A 99 -16.19 -0.29 1.13
C HIS A 99 -17.27 0.80 1.22
N SER A 100 -17.37 1.47 2.37
CA SER A 100 -18.40 2.50 2.60
C SER A 100 -18.04 3.87 2.02
N ASP A 101 -16.74 4.15 1.86
CA ASP A 101 -16.23 5.39 1.26
C ASP A 101 -16.14 5.26 -0.27
N GLU A 102 -16.84 6.15 -1.00
CA GLU A 102 -16.84 6.15 -2.47
C GLU A 102 -15.52 6.65 -3.08
N ALA A 103 -14.76 7.51 -2.41
CA ALA A 103 -13.45 7.95 -2.90
C ALA A 103 -12.45 6.78 -2.91
N VAL A 104 -12.46 5.97 -1.85
CA VAL A 104 -11.66 4.74 -1.77
C VAL A 104 -12.08 3.75 -2.87
N LYS A 105 -13.39 3.60 -3.11
CA LYS A 105 -13.90 2.75 -4.21
C LYS A 105 -13.45 3.24 -5.58
N GLU A 106 -13.50 4.54 -5.84
CA GLU A 106 -13.09 5.13 -7.11
C GLU A 106 -11.60 4.93 -7.38
N ASN A 107 -10.75 5.13 -6.37
CA ASN A 107 -9.33 4.83 -6.47
C ASN A 107 -9.09 3.33 -6.73
N ALA A 108 -9.80 2.44 -6.02
CA ALA A 108 -9.71 1.00 -6.26
C ALA A 108 -10.12 0.61 -7.70
N ARG A 109 -11.22 1.19 -8.23
CA ARG A 109 -11.62 1.00 -9.65
C ARG A 109 -10.54 1.47 -10.62
N SER A 110 -9.94 2.61 -10.34
CA SER A 110 -8.88 3.20 -11.17
C SER A 110 -7.64 2.31 -11.22
N VAL A 111 -7.17 1.83 -10.05
CA VAL A 111 -6.03 0.91 -9.96
C VAL A 111 -6.33 -0.43 -10.61
N LYS A 112 -7.52 -0.99 -10.40
CA LYS A 112 -7.96 -2.23 -11.07
C LYS A 112 -7.94 -2.07 -12.60
N SER A 113 -8.38 -0.92 -13.11
CA SER A 113 -8.38 -0.65 -14.55
C SER A 113 -6.96 -0.56 -15.11
N LEU A 114 -6.02 0.02 -14.37
CA LEU A 114 -4.60 0.04 -14.74
C LEU A 114 -3.97 -1.36 -14.76
N LEU A 115 -4.30 -2.20 -13.78
CA LEU A 115 -3.81 -3.60 -13.71
C LEU A 115 -4.26 -4.44 -14.91
N ALA A 116 -5.45 -4.18 -15.46
CA ALA A 116 -5.94 -4.87 -16.65
C ALA A 116 -5.15 -4.51 -17.93
N LEU A 117 -4.34 -3.43 -17.89
CA LEU A 117 -3.52 -2.95 -19.00
C LEU A 117 -2.03 -3.30 -18.84
N SER A 118 -1.61 -3.86 -17.69
CA SER A 118 -0.21 -4.11 -17.32
C SER A 118 0.25 -5.55 -17.54
#